data_AF-X0VSH1-F1
#
_entry.id   AF-X0VSH1-F1
#
_cell.length_a   1.000
_cell.length_b   1.000
_cell.length_c   1.000
_cell.angle_alpha   90.00
_cell.angle_beta   90.00
_cell.angle_gamma   90.00
#
_symmetry.space_group_name_H-M   'P 1'
#
loop_
_entity.id
_entity.type
_entity.pdbx_description
1 polymer ?
#
loop_
_entity_poly.entity_id
_entity_poly.type
_entity_poly.pdbx_seq_one_letter_code
_entity_poly.pdbx_strand_id
1 'polypeptide(L)'
;MKKKKQSFVDKTYKLTRDKAPLSYTIPSRNTRRSTLLYFDEETGTNRSMRYAKNQKSIFEDEQDGNVILEPIIFEDGFLRVEKQNQILQKFLSHHPANGKEFVEVDKE
;
A
#
# COMPACT_ATOMS: atom_id res chain seq x y z
N MET A 1 -18.46 -24.54 -4.67
CA MET A 1 -17.71 -23.32 -5.07
C MET A 1 -16.22 -23.57 -4.85
N LYS A 2 -15.42 -23.70 -5.92
CA LYS A 2 -13.95 -23.88 -5.79
C LYS A 2 -13.37 -22.58 -5.22
N LYS A 3 -12.93 -22.59 -3.96
CA LYS A 3 -12.16 -21.49 -3.39
C LYS A 3 -10.89 -21.33 -4.24
N LYS A 4 -10.81 -20.25 -5.03
CA LYS A 4 -9.55 -19.86 -5.71
C LYS A 4 -8.48 -19.77 -4.63
N LYS A 5 -7.46 -20.62 -4.70
CA LYS A 5 -6.32 -20.58 -3.79
C LYS A 5 -5.65 -19.23 -4.00
N GLN A 6 -5.70 -18.36 -3.00
CA GLN A 6 -5.04 -17.06 -3.08
C GLN A 6 -3.53 -17.31 -3.14
N SER A 7 -2.92 -17.02 -4.29
CA SER A 7 -1.48 -17.16 -4.48
C SER A 7 -0.80 -16.01 -3.77
N PHE A 8 -0.05 -16.32 -2.71
CA PHE A 8 0.76 -15.36 -1.99
C PHE A 8 2.10 -15.21 -2.73
N VAL A 9 2.20 -14.17 -3.55
CA VAL A 9 3.41 -13.83 -4.30
C VAL A 9 4.11 -12.64 -3.66
N ASP A 10 5.44 -12.65 -3.75
CA ASP A 10 6.25 -11.50 -3.40
C ASP A 10 6.10 -10.46 -4.51
N LYS A 11 5.81 -9.21 -4.13
CA LYS A 11 5.58 -8.12 -5.09
C LYS A 11 6.71 -7.13 -5.00
N THR A 12 7.17 -6.66 -6.15
CA THR A 12 8.17 -5.59 -6.22
C THR A 12 7.54 -4.36 -6.85
N TYR A 13 7.81 -3.19 -6.28
CA TYR A 13 7.37 -1.91 -6.80
C TYR A 13 8.59 -1.07 -7.15
N LYS A 14 8.50 -0.29 -8.22
CA LYS A 14 9.56 0.60 -8.70
C LYS A 14 9.02 2.02 -8.85
N LEU A 15 9.82 3.02 -8.49
CA LEU A 15 9.51 4.42 -8.77
C LEU A 15 9.52 4.70 -10.28
N THR A 16 8.57 5.49 -10.76
CA THR A 16 8.45 5.86 -12.18
C THR A 16 9.39 7.02 -12.57
N ARG A 17 9.94 7.73 -11.60
CA ARG A 17 10.83 8.87 -11.83
C ARG A 17 12.19 8.42 -12.36
N ASP A 18 12.71 9.18 -13.33
CA ASP A 18 14.02 9.00 -13.95
C ASP A 18 15.19 9.20 -12.95
N LYS A 19 14.94 9.93 -11.86
CA LYS A 19 15.86 10.04 -10.73
C LYS A 19 15.43 9.05 -9.64
N ALA A 20 16.26 8.03 -9.40
CA ALA A 20 16.16 7.15 -8.24
C ALA A 20 16.89 7.80 -7.05
N PRO A 21 16.17 8.46 -6.11
CA PRO A 21 16.80 8.89 -4.87
C PRO A 21 17.25 7.66 -4.05
N LEU A 22 18.28 7.84 -3.23
CA LEU A 22 18.75 6.82 -2.28
C LEU A 22 17.61 6.28 -1.40
N SER A 23 16.71 7.16 -0.96
CA SER A 23 15.52 6.80 -0.19
C SER A 23 14.34 7.69 -0.57
N TYR A 24 13.17 7.10 -0.82
CA TYR A 24 11.92 7.83 -1.03
C TYR A 24 10.81 7.24 -0.17
N THR A 25 10.17 8.07 0.66
CA THR A 25 9.12 7.62 1.56
C THR A 25 7.76 8.07 1.06
N ILE A 26 6.85 7.12 0.86
CA ILE A 26 5.45 7.43 0.54
C ILE A 26 4.62 7.60 1.83
N PRO A 27 3.54 8.40 1.80
CA PRO A 27 2.67 8.54 2.96
C PRO A 27 2.04 7.18 3.32
N SER A 28 2.14 6.79 4.59
CA SER A 28 1.52 5.57 5.12
C SER A 28 0.14 5.81 5.74
N ARG A 29 -0.30 7.06 5.86
CA ARG A 29 -1.62 7.42 6.44
C ARG A 29 -2.22 8.65 5.78
N ASN A 30 -3.55 8.70 5.73
CA ASN A 30 -4.26 9.89 5.29
C ASN A 30 -3.87 11.11 6.14
N THR A 31 -3.46 12.19 5.49
CA THR A 31 -3.22 13.49 6.13
C THR A 31 -3.73 14.60 5.23
N ARG A 32 -3.88 15.83 5.76
CA ARG A 32 -4.30 16.99 4.95
C ARG A 32 -3.39 17.26 3.74
N ARG A 33 -2.11 16.87 3.80
CA ARG A 33 -1.14 17.03 2.70
C ARG A 33 -1.10 15.84 1.74
N SER A 34 -1.60 14.70 2.17
CA SER A 34 -1.55 13.44 1.41
C SER A 34 -2.88 12.73 1.59
N THR A 35 -3.80 13.03 0.68
CA THR A 35 -5.16 12.50 0.67
C THR A 35 -5.13 11.03 0.26
N LEU A 36 -5.19 10.14 1.24
CA LEU A 36 -5.26 8.69 1.06
C LEU A 36 -6.70 8.24 1.32
N LEU A 37 -7.58 8.62 0.39
CA LEU A 37 -8.98 8.24 0.40
C LEU A 37 -9.22 7.17 -0.65
N TYR A 38 -9.93 6.13 -0.26
CA TYR A 38 -10.43 5.09 -1.16
C TYR A 38 -11.95 5.22 -1.24
N PHE A 39 -12.48 5.24 -2.46
CA PHE A 39 -13.92 5.24 -2.67
C PHE A 39 -14.43 3.80 -2.62
N ASP A 40 -15.21 3.50 -1.60
CA ASP A 40 -15.83 2.21 -1.39
C ASP A 40 -17.14 2.15 -2.20
N GLU A 41 -17.15 1.42 -3.31
CA GLU A 41 -18.30 1.34 -4.23
C GLU A 41 -19.51 0.61 -3.59
N GLU A 42 -19.29 -0.22 -2.58
CA GLU A 42 -20.37 -0.96 -1.90
C GLU A 42 -21.18 -0.04 -0.97
N THR A 43 -20.49 0.84 -0.24
CA THR A 43 -21.11 1.78 0.71
C THR A 43 -21.32 3.18 0.12
N GLY A 44 -20.66 3.51 -1.00
CA GLY A 44 -20.66 4.82 -1.61
C GLY A 44 -19.91 5.89 -0.81
N THR A 45 -18.97 5.48 0.06
CA THR A 45 -18.27 6.39 0.99
C THR A 45 -16.76 6.44 0.74
N ASN A 46 -16.15 7.60 1.04
CA ASN A 46 -14.70 7.75 1.01
C ASN A 46 -14.09 7.31 2.35
N ARG A 47 -13.35 6.21 2.34
CA ARG A 47 -12.70 5.66 3.53
C ARG A 47 -11.24 6.09 3.59
N SER A 48 -10.80 6.53 4.76
CA SER A 48 -9.40 6.89 4.99
C SER A 48 -8.53 5.63 5.06
N MET A 49 -7.49 5.60 4.24
CA MET A 49 -6.51 4.52 4.25
C MET A 49 -5.36 4.83 5.21
N ARG A 50 -4.90 3.78 5.87
CA ARG A 50 -3.76 3.78 6.78
C ARG A 50 -3.07 2.42 6.77
N TYR A 51 -1.78 2.41 6.48
CA TYR A 51 -0.95 1.22 6.61
C TYR A 51 -0.47 1.08 8.07
N ALA A 52 -0.82 -0.04 8.68
CA ALA A 52 -0.34 -0.46 9.98
C ALA A 52 0.00 -1.96 9.92
N LYS A 53 1.19 -2.33 10.37
CA LYS A 53 1.73 -3.71 10.21
C LYS A 53 0.99 -4.74 11.07
N ASN A 54 0.42 -4.30 12.19
CA ASN A 54 -0.27 -5.15 13.16
C ASN A 54 -1.79 -5.22 12.95
N GLN A 55 -2.30 -4.63 11.86
CA GLN A 55 -3.72 -4.52 11.58
C GLN A 55 -4.13 -5.41 10.40
N LYS A 56 -5.39 -5.85 10.36
CA LYS A 56 -5.90 -6.72 9.28
C LYS A 56 -6.51 -5.96 8.10
N SER A 57 -6.88 -4.70 8.30
CA SER A 57 -7.47 -3.82 7.28
C SER A 57 -6.56 -2.64 6.96
N ILE A 58 -6.68 -2.12 5.74
CA ILE A 58 -6.04 -0.87 5.30
C ILE A 58 -6.88 0.36 5.64
N PHE A 59 -8.14 0.18 6.07
CA PHE A 59 -9.05 1.26 6.38
C PHE A 59 -8.97 1.64 7.84
N GLU A 60 -8.85 2.93 8.11
CA GLU A 60 -8.68 3.45 9.48
C GLU A 60 -9.87 3.14 10.39
N ASP A 61 -11.09 3.07 9.85
CA ASP A 61 -12.30 2.80 10.62
C ASP A 61 -12.41 1.35 11.12
N GLU A 62 -11.70 0.42 10.49
CA GLU A 62 -11.67 -1.01 10.88
C GLU A 62 -10.48 -1.37 11.77
N GLN A 63 -9.57 -0.43 12.01
CA GLN A 63 -8.36 -0.69 12.78
C GLN A 63 -8.59 -0.49 14.27
N ASP A 64 -7.97 -1.35 15.08
CA ASP A 64 -7.95 -1.18 16.53
C ASP A 64 -7.16 0.08 16.93
N GLY A 65 -7.39 0.57 18.15
CA GLY A 65 -6.71 1.77 18.68
C GLY A 65 -5.19 1.65 18.83
N ASN A 66 -4.66 0.43 18.96
CA ASN A 66 -3.21 0.17 19.01
C ASN A 66 -2.67 -0.10 17.60
N VAL A 67 -2.25 0.95 16.89
CA VAL A 67 -1.65 0.84 15.55
C VAL A 67 -0.14 1.10 15.56
N ILE A 68 0.61 0.23 14.89
CA ILE A 68 2.03 0.40 14.63
C ILE A 68 2.19 0.89 13.20
N LEU A 69 2.43 2.20 13.07
CA LEU A 69 2.69 2.84 11.78
C LEU A 69 4.14 2.60 11.38
N GLU A 70 4.33 1.94 10.25
CA GLU A 70 5.65 1.71 9.66
C GLU A 70 5.76 2.58 8.39
N PRO A 71 6.85 3.35 8.23
CA PRO A 71 7.07 4.12 7.02
C PRO A 71 7.33 3.16 5.85
N ILE A 72 6.81 3.52 4.67
CA ILE A 72 7.03 2.74 3.44
C ILE A 72 8.13 3.44 2.65
N ILE A 73 9.31 2.85 2.64
CA ILE A 73 10.54 3.43 2.08
C ILE A 73 10.95 2.64 0.84
N PHE A 74 11.09 3.34 -0.27
CA PHE A 74 11.72 2.83 -1.48
C PHE A 74 13.22 3.10 -1.37
N GLU A 75 14.03 2.05 -1.46
CA GLU A 75 15.49 2.11 -1.46
C GLU A 75 16.00 1.95 -2.89
N ASP A 76 16.87 2.86 -3.34
CA ASP A 76 17.37 2.90 -4.72
C ASP A 76 16.25 2.88 -5.79
N GLY A 77 15.08 3.42 -5.44
CA GLY A 77 13.90 3.43 -6.30
C GLY A 77 13.10 2.12 -6.34
N PHE A 78 13.41 1.13 -5.50
CA PHE A 78 12.68 -0.14 -5.40
C PHE A 78 12.10 -0.37 -4.00
N LEU A 79 10.95 -1.03 -3.94
CA LEU A 79 10.33 -1.52 -2.71
C LEU A 79 9.94 -2.99 -2.92
N ARG A 80 10.54 -3.88 -2.14
CA ARG A 80 10.17 -5.30 -2.14
C ARG A 80 9.20 -5.57 -0.99
N VAL A 81 8.04 -6.13 -1.32
CA VAL A 81 7.01 -6.48 -0.34
C VAL A 81 6.86 -7.99 -0.32
N GLU A 82 7.22 -8.59 0.81
CA GLU A 82 7.10 -10.02 1.01
C GLU A 82 5.65 -10.49 0.93
N LYS A 83 5.44 -11.73 0.48
CA LYS A 83 4.13 -12.36 0.40
C LYS A 83 3.41 -12.46 1.74
N GLN A 84 4.14 -12.39 2.85
CA GLN A 84 3.56 -12.39 4.20
C GLN A 84 2.82 -11.07 4.49
N ASN A 85 3.27 -9.97 3.89
CA ASN A 85 2.72 -8.64 4.14
C ASN A 85 1.62 -8.27 3.13
N GLN A 86 0.53 -9.03 3.18
CA GLN A 86 -0.62 -8.84 2.30
C GLN A 86 -1.30 -7.48 2.49
N ILE A 87 -1.24 -6.90 3.69
CA ILE A 87 -1.81 -5.58 3.98
C ILE A 87 -1.05 -4.50 3.22
N LEU A 88 0.29 -4.53 3.23
CA LEU A 88 1.10 -3.57 2.48
C LEU A 88 0.86 -3.70 0.97
N GLN A 89 0.76 -4.93 0.45
CA GLN A 89 0.45 -5.14 -0.97
C GLN A 89 -0.91 -4.54 -1.36
N LYS A 90 -1.95 -4.77 -0.55
CA LYS A 90 -3.28 -4.17 -0.76
C LYS A 90 -3.24 -2.65 -0.65
N PHE A 91 -2.56 -2.12 0.36
CA PHE A 91 -2.42 -0.68 0.57
C PHE A 91 -1.77 -0.02 -0.65
N LEU A 92 -0.66 -0.57 -1.14
CA LEU A 92 0.02 -0.08 -2.34
C LEU A 92 -0.85 -0.20 -3.59
N SER A 93 -1.60 -1.28 -3.73
CA SER A 93 -2.50 -1.48 -4.88
C SER A 93 -3.57 -0.38 -4.96
N HIS A 94 -4.16 0.00 -3.82
CA HIS A 94 -5.18 1.05 -3.73
C HIS A 94 -4.62 2.47 -3.53
N HIS A 95 -3.30 2.61 -3.38
CA HIS A 95 -2.67 3.89 -3.11
C HIS A 95 -2.81 4.84 -4.31
N PRO A 96 -3.17 6.13 -4.13
CA PRO A 96 -3.36 7.06 -5.25
C PRO A 96 -2.08 7.41 -6.01
N ALA A 97 -0.92 7.12 -5.42
CA ALA A 97 0.37 7.25 -6.10
C ALA A 97 0.76 6.01 -6.94
N ASN A 98 0.03 4.90 -6.80
CA ASN A 98 0.20 3.74 -7.67
C ASN A 98 -0.19 4.12 -9.11
N GLY A 99 0.69 3.82 -10.07
CA GLY A 99 0.57 4.25 -11.46
C GLY A 99 1.02 5.69 -11.74
N LYS A 100 1.27 6.51 -10.72
CA LYS A 100 1.77 7.89 -10.87
C LYS A 100 3.23 8.01 -10.46
N GLU A 101 3.54 7.68 -9.21
CA GLU A 101 4.88 7.80 -8.62
C GLU A 101 5.63 6.47 -8.56
N PHE A 102 4.89 5.36 -8.43
CA PHE A 102 5.44 4.02 -8.46
C PHE A 102 4.54 3.07 -9.24
N VAL A 103 5.10 1.98 -9.73
CA VAL A 103 4.41 0.91 -10.45
C VAL A 103 4.83 -0.45 -9.91
N GLU A 104 3.90 -1.39 -9.90
CA GLU A 104 4.20 -2.80 -9.66
C GLU A 104 5.01 -3.35 -10.83
N VAL A 105 6.17 -3.91 -10.54
CA VAL A 105 7.01 -4.66 -11.47
C VAL A 105 6.93 -6.12 -11.04
N ASP A 106 6.00 -6.84 -11.65
CA ASP A 106 5.92 -8.29 -11.52
C ASP A 106 7.16 -8.88 -12.20
N LYS A 107 8.04 -9.48 -11.39
CA LYS A 107 9.12 -10.31 -11.93
C LYS A 107 8.51 -11.69 -12.15
N GLU A 108 8.08 -11.93 -13.38
CA GLU A 108 7.76 -13.27 -13.87
C GLU A 108 8.95 -14.23 -13.64
#